data_AF-A0AAN4YFI5-F1
#
_entry.id   AF-A0AAN4YFI5-F1
#
_cell.length_a   1.000
_cell.length_b   1.000
_cell.length_c   1.000
_cell.angle_alpha   90.00
_cell.angle_beta   90.00
_cell.angle_gamma   90.00
#
_symmetry.space_group_name_H-M   'P 1'
#
loop_
_entity.id
_entity.type
_entity.pdbx_description
1 polymer ?
#
loop_
_entity_poly.entity_id
_entity_poly.type
_entity_poly.pdbx_seq_one_letter_code
_entity_poly.pdbx_strand_id
1 'polypeptide(L)'
;MTNVDGLLSTRGGLNVTQVLGRIPSHVLNPALHRDEIDLSMAENQTPADCLQHLDWLKGFFGDATLLDLLASTVNTHFRSHSQVAADNIAVTAGAAAGLDAILYNICNPGDGVLVPCPYWSE
;
A
#
# COMPACT_ATOMS: atom_id res chain seq x y z
N MET A 1 10.74 -24.86 9.88
CA MET A 1 9.80 -23.80 10.30
C MET A 1 9.40 -24.10 11.74
N THR A 2 9.82 -23.27 12.68
CA THR A 2 9.42 -23.38 14.10
C THR A 2 7.93 -23.10 14.21
N ASN A 3 7.22 -23.97 14.92
CA ASN A 3 5.78 -23.88 15.14
C ASN A 3 5.47 -22.59 15.93
N VAL A 4 4.87 -21.61 15.24
CA VAL A 4 4.43 -20.29 15.76
C VAL A 4 2.96 -20.29 16.20
N ASP A 5 2.31 -21.46 16.20
CA ASP A 5 0.85 -21.60 16.28
C ASP A 5 0.25 -21.14 17.64
N GLY A 6 1.08 -20.81 18.63
CA GLY A 6 0.67 -20.27 19.93
C GLY A 6 1.10 -18.83 20.23
N LEU A 7 1.91 -18.19 19.38
CA LEU A 7 2.45 -16.84 19.62
C LEU A 7 1.72 -15.76 18.81
N LEU A 8 1.07 -16.14 17.71
CA LEU A 8 0.36 -15.23 16.83
C LEU A 8 -1.13 -15.22 17.13
N SER A 9 -1.77 -14.06 16.96
CA SER A 9 -3.22 -14.02 16.88
C SER A 9 -3.70 -14.85 15.68
N THR A 10 -4.93 -15.36 15.74
CA THR A 10 -5.52 -16.12 14.62
C THR A 10 -5.40 -15.37 13.29
N ARG A 11 -5.62 -14.04 13.30
CA ARG A 11 -5.43 -13.17 12.13
C ARG A 11 -3.96 -13.07 11.71
N GLY A 12 -3.04 -12.89 12.65
CA GLY A 12 -1.61 -12.81 12.36
C GLY A 12 -1.04 -14.08 11.73
N GLY A 13 -1.48 -15.25 12.20
CA GLY A 13 -1.08 -16.55 11.62
C GLY A 13 -1.56 -16.77 10.19
N LEU A 14 -2.78 -16.30 9.87
CA LEU A 14 -3.32 -16.38 8.50
C LEU A 14 -2.52 -15.54 7.50
N ASN A 15 -2.10 -14.34 7.88
CA ASN A 15 -1.29 -13.48 7.00
C ASN A 15 0.05 -14.14 6.61
N VAL A 16 0.73 -14.77 7.56
CA VAL A 16 2.02 -15.45 7.30
C VAL A 16 1.84 -16.61 6.32
N THR A 17 0.75 -17.36 6.46
CA THR A 17 0.53 -18.58 5.66
C THR A 17 -0.06 -18.29 4.29
N GLN A 18 -0.93 -17.28 4.16
CA GLN A 18 -1.66 -17.01 2.93
C GLN A 18 -1.00 -15.98 2.00
N VAL A 19 -0.24 -15.03 2.57
CA VAL A 19 0.36 -13.91 1.81
C VAL A 19 1.83 -14.20 1.50
N LEU A 20 2.67 -14.37 2.53
CA LEU A 20 4.12 -14.57 2.33
C LEU A 20 4.46 -15.82 1.52
N GLY A 21 3.61 -16.86 1.56
CA GLY A 21 3.79 -18.08 0.77
C GLY A 21 3.61 -17.88 -0.75
N ARG A 22 3.02 -16.76 -1.18
CA ARG A 22 2.80 -16.43 -2.61
C ARG A 22 3.90 -15.59 -3.22
N ILE A 23 4.68 -14.91 -2.38
CA ILE A 23 5.80 -14.08 -2.85
C ILE A 23 6.96 -15.01 -3.24
N PRO A 24 7.45 -14.97 -4.50
CA PRO A 24 8.59 -15.74 -4.93
C PRO A 24 9.83 -15.43 -4.09
N SER A 25 10.60 -16.48 -3.76
CA SER A 25 11.75 -16.36 -2.86
C SER A 25 12.84 -15.42 -3.37
N HIS A 26 12.96 -15.22 -4.69
CA HIS A 26 13.95 -14.31 -5.27
C HIS A 26 13.57 -12.84 -5.14
N VAL A 27 12.28 -12.51 -4.98
CA VAL A 27 11.84 -11.16 -4.62
C VAL A 27 12.21 -10.85 -3.17
N LEU A 28 12.06 -11.84 -2.28
CA LEU A 28 12.39 -11.70 -0.86
C LEU A 28 13.90 -11.70 -0.58
N ASN A 29 14.70 -12.29 -1.47
CA ASN A 29 16.14 -12.39 -1.32
C ASN A 29 16.86 -11.94 -2.59
N PRO A 30 17.37 -10.69 -2.62
CA PRO A 30 18.10 -10.14 -3.76
C PRO A 30 19.35 -10.94 -4.16
N ALA A 31 19.90 -11.78 -3.27
CA ALA A 31 21.03 -12.64 -3.59
C ALA A 31 20.66 -13.83 -4.50
N LEU A 32 19.37 -14.15 -4.61
CA LEU A 32 18.86 -15.17 -5.54
C LEU A 32 18.63 -14.53 -6.91
N HIS A 33 19.70 -14.38 -7.69
CA HIS A 33 19.63 -13.89 -9.06
C HIS A 33 19.03 -14.95 -10.00
N ARG A 34 18.16 -14.52 -10.92
CA ARG A 34 17.66 -15.33 -12.04
C ARG A 34 17.91 -14.58 -13.35
N ASP A 35 18.28 -15.33 -14.39
CA ASP A 35 18.46 -14.79 -15.74
C ASP A 35 17.14 -14.74 -16.54
N GLU A 36 16.00 -14.77 -15.84
CA GLU A 36 14.64 -14.84 -16.40
C GLU A 36 13.93 -13.49 -16.26
N ILE A 37 13.08 -13.14 -17.24
CA ILE A 37 12.20 -11.97 -17.10
C ILE A 37 11.03 -12.35 -16.18
N ASP A 38 10.97 -11.74 -15.01
CA ASP A 38 9.89 -11.93 -14.05
C ASP A 38 8.71 -10.99 -14.34
N LEU A 39 7.57 -11.57 -14.69
CA LEU A 39 6.29 -10.88 -14.91
C LEU A 39 5.26 -11.22 -13.84
N SER A 40 5.67 -11.87 -12.75
CA SER A 40 4.78 -12.28 -11.65
C SER A 40 4.44 -11.15 -10.69
N MET A 41 5.16 -10.02 -10.80
CA MET A 41 5.11 -8.88 -9.90
C MET A 41 4.69 -7.60 -10.62
N ALA A 42 3.99 -6.72 -9.90
CA ALA A 42 3.49 -5.45 -10.42
C ALA A 42 4.31 -4.24 -9.94
N GLU A 43 5.36 -4.49 -9.16
CA GLU A 43 6.23 -3.49 -8.58
C GLU A 43 7.20 -2.93 -9.62
N ASN A 44 7.22 -1.60 -9.71
CA ASN A 44 8.25 -0.89 -10.47
C ASN A 44 9.49 -0.69 -9.62
N GLN A 45 10.67 -0.94 -10.20
CA GLN A 45 11.93 -0.54 -9.59
C GLN A 45 12.15 0.95 -9.81
N THR A 46 12.17 1.72 -8.72
CA THR A 46 12.50 3.14 -8.75
C THR A 46 14.01 3.34 -8.60
N PRO A 47 14.63 4.26 -9.36
CA PRO A 47 16.01 4.65 -9.13
C PRO A 47 16.20 5.22 -7.73
N ALA A 48 17.30 4.87 -7.05
CA ALA A 48 17.59 5.34 -5.70
C ALA A 48 17.78 6.87 -5.58
N ASP A 49 17.99 7.55 -6.70
CA ASP A 49 18.38 8.96 -6.77
C ASP A 49 17.22 9.96 -6.51
N CYS A 50 16.01 9.46 -6.25
CA CYS A 50 14.82 10.28 -6.05
C CYS A 50 14.59 10.72 -4.59
N LEU A 51 15.43 10.31 -3.64
CA LEU A 51 15.25 10.62 -2.22
C LEU A 51 15.93 11.94 -1.85
N GLN A 52 15.13 13.01 -1.79
CA GLN A 52 15.54 14.32 -1.28
C GLN A 52 14.61 14.71 -0.12
N HIS A 53 15.12 15.45 0.86
CA HIS A 53 14.36 15.93 2.03
C HIS A 53 13.71 14.82 2.86
N LEU A 54 14.52 14.11 3.66
CA LEU A 54 14.09 13.06 4.60
C LEU A 54 13.68 13.62 5.98
N ASP A 55 13.29 14.89 6.03
CA ASP A 55 12.79 15.51 7.26
C ASP A 55 11.43 14.91 7.62
N TRP A 56 11.09 14.96 8.90
CA TRP A 56 9.75 14.58 9.34
C TRP A 56 8.68 15.42 8.65
N LEU A 57 7.56 14.77 8.32
CA LEU A 57 6.39 15.44 7.74
C LEU A 57 5.94 16.59 8.65
N LYS A 58 5.72 17.75 8.04
CA LYS A 58 5.29 18.97 8.74
C LYS A 58 3.75 19.04 8.91
N GLY A 59 3.01 18.17 8.24
CA GLY A 59 1.55 18.08 8.33
C GLY A 59 1.09 16.64 8.58
N PHE A 60 -0.05 16.50 9.27
CA PHE A 60 -0.60 15.20 9.67
C PHE A 60 -0.96 14.31 8.46
N PHE A 61 -1.53 14.93 7.42
CA PHE A 61 -1.95 14.24 6.18
C PHE A 61 -0.90 14.29 5.06
N GLY A 62 0.25 14.91 5.28
CA GLY A 62 1.30 15.10 4.28
C GLY A 62 1.87 16.52 4.27
N ASP A 63 2.91 16.73 3.46
CA ASP A 63 3.44 18.07 3.18
C ASP A 63 2.44 18.88 2.34
N ALA A 64 2.24 20.16 2.66
CA ALA A 64 1.25 21.00 1.98
C ALA A 64 1.51 21.12 0.46
N THR A 65 2.78 21.25 0.06
CA THR A 65 3.18 21.36 -1.35
C THR A 65 2.84 20.08 -2.10
N LEU A 66 3.06 18.93 -1.47
CA LEU A 66 2.72 17.63 -2.04
C LEU A 66 1.21 17.48 -2.21
N LEU A 67 0.41 17.88 -1.21
CA LEU A 67 -1.05 17.79 -1.28
C LEU A 67 -1.63 18.69 -2.38
N ASP A 68 -1.14 19.92 -2.51
CA ASP A 68 -1.55 20.84 -3.59
C ASP A 68 -1.17 20.28 -4.97
N LEU A 69 0.04 19.74 -5.11
CA LEU A 69 0.49 19.13 -6.35
C LEU A 69 -0.40 17.94 -6.73
N LEU A 70 -0.69 17.04 -5.78
CA LEU A 70 -1.54 15.88 -6.01
C LEU A 70 -2.96 16.30 -6.40
N ALA A 71 -3.55 17.30 -5.73
CA ALA A 71 -4.85 17.83 -6.09
C ALA A 71 -4.85 18.40 -7.51
N SER A 72 -3.81 19.15 -7.88
CA SER A 72 -3.63 19.66 -9.24
C SER A 72 -3.48 18.55 -10.28
N THR A 73 -2.66 17.52 -10.00
CA THR A 73 -2.49 16.35 -10.86
C THR A 73 -3.82 15.63 -11.08
N VAL A 74 -4.60 15.40 -10.01
CA VAL A 74 -5.91 14.75 -10.11
C VAL A 74 -6.84 15.56 -11.00
N ASN A 75 -6.97 16.87 -10.75
CA ASN A 75 -7.85 17.74 -11.53
C ASN A 75 -7.39 17.92 -12.99
N THR A 76 -6.09 17.79 -13.27
CA THR A 76 -5.52 17.96 -14.61
C THR A 76 -5.66 16.70 -15.46
N HIS A 77 -5.39 15.54 -14.87
CA HIS A 77 -5.28 14.29 -15.62
C HIS A 77 -6.56 13.43 -15.56
N PHE A 78 -7.42 13.66 -14.58
CA PHE A 78 -8.66 12.92 -14.41
C PHE A 78 -9.87 13.84 -14.58
N ARG A 79 -10.96 13.27 -15.09
CA ARG A 79 -12.23 13.98 -15.27
C ARG A 79 -13.04 13.93 -13.98
N SER A 80 -12.49 14.50 -12.90
CA SER A 80 -13.16 14.54 -11.60
C SER A 80 -14.51 15.24 -11.73
N HIS A 81 -15.55 14.65 -11.14
CA HIS A 81 -16.90 15.22 -11.15
C HIS A 81 -16.96 16.57 -10.41
N SER A 82 -16.15 16.70 -9.36
CA SER A 82 -15.96 17.93 -8.59
C SER A 82 -14.48 18.25 -8.47
N GLN A 83 -14.16 19.52 -8.30
CA GLN A 83 -12.79 19.97 -8.06
C GLN A 83 -12.25 19.35 -6.76
N VAL A 84 -11.08 18.71 -6.84
CA VAL A 84 -10.37 18.14 -5.70
C VAL A 84 -9.51 19.23 -5.06
N ALA A 85 -9.69 19.47 -3.76
CA ALA A 85 -8.85 20.36 -2.96
C ALA A 85 -7.80 19.56 -2.17
N ALA A 86 -6.74 20.23 -1.70
CA ALA A 86 -5.70 19.60 -0.87
C ALA A 86 -6.29 18.95 0.40
N ASP A 87 -7.31 19.57 1.00
CA ASP A 87 -8.02 19.05 2.18
C ASP A 87 -8.81 17.76 1.90
N ASN A 88 -8.95 17.35 0.63
CA ASN A 88 -9.56 16.07 0.24
C ASN A 88 -8.53 14.93 0.11
N ILE A 89 -7.24 15.20 0.31
CA ILE A 89 -6.14 14.26 0.09
C ILE A 89 -5.41 13.98 1.40
N ALA A 90 -5.11 12.70 1.62
CA ALA A 90 -4.23 12.25 2.69
C ALA A 90 -3.18 11.29 2.12
N VAL A 91 -1.93 11.48 2.55
CA VAL A 91 -0.80 10.62 2.19
C VAL A 91 -0.63 9.54 3.24
N THR A 92 -0.45 8.31 2.79
CA THR A 92 -0.23 7.13 3.63
C THR A 92 1.03 6.39 3.19
N ALA A 93 1.55 5.53 4.06
CA ALA A 93 2.67 4.64 3.75
C ALA A 93 2.22 3.51 2.81
N GLY A 94 1.96 3.86 1.55
CA GLY A 94 1.38 2.96 0.55
C GLY A 94 -0.14 2.79 0.69
N ALA A 95 -0.72 2.12 -0.31
CA ALA A 95 -2.17 1.90 -0.39
C ALA A 95 -2.70 0.98 0.72
N ALA A 96 -1.92 -0.03 1.13
CA ALA A 96 -2.32 -0.96 2.20
C ALA A 96 -2.58 -0.24 3.54
N ALA A 97 -1.69 0.66 3.96
CA ALA A 97 -1.89 1.48 5.16
C ALA A 97 -3.09 2.42 5.03
N GLY A 98 -3.34 2.95 3.82
CA GLY A 98 -4.51 3.77 3.55
C GLY A 98 -5.82 2.99 3.63
N LEU A 99 -5.86 1.76 3.09
CA LEU A 99 -7.01 0.88 3.20
C LEU A 99 -7.29 0.51 4.66
N ASP A 100 -6.26 0.16 5.44
CA ASP A 100 -6.41 -0.15 6.87
C ASP A 100 -6.95 1.07 7.64
N ALA A 101 -6.41 2.26 7.39
CA ALA A 101 -6.89 3.49 8.01
C ALA A 101 -8.35 3.78 7.63
N ILE A 102 -8.74 3.63 6.36
CA ILE A 102 -10.11 3.85 5.91
C ILE A 102 -11.05 2.85 6.60
N LEU A 103 -10.75 1.55 6.52
CA LEU A 103 -11.58 0.50 7.11
C LEU A 103 -11.72 0.67 8.62
N TYR A 104 -10.65 1.04 9.32
CA TYR A 104 -10.69 1.33 10.75
C TYR A 104 -11.64 2.48 11.10
N ASN A 105 -11.73 3.51 10.26
CA ASN A 105 -12.53 4.70 10.53
C ASN A 105 -14.00 4.57 10.08
N ILE A 106 -14.30 3.76 9.06
CA ILE A 106 -15.65 3.68 8.49
C ILE A 106 -16.41 2.39 8.83
N CYS A 107 -15.70 1.33 9.26
CA CYS A 107 -16.31 0.04 9.58
C CYS A 107 -16.27 -0.23 11.09
N ASN A 108 -17.32 -0.89 11.58
CA ASN A 108 -17.37 -1.49 12.90
C ASN A 108 -17.11 -3.00 12.82
N PRO A 109 -16.71 -3.64 13.94
CA PRO A 109 -16.61 -5.09 13.99
C PRO A 109 -17.93 -5.78 13.59
N GLY A 110 -17.88 -6.61 12.55
CA GLY A 110 -19.04 -7.33 12.01
C GLY A 110 -19.63 -6.71 10.74
N ASP A 111 -19.20 -5.51 10.35
CA ASP A 111 -19.61 -4.91 9.08
C ASP A 111 -19.06 -5.70 7.89
N GLY A 112 -19.88 -5.82 6.83
CA GLY A 112 -19.48 -6.42 5.57
C GLY A 112 -18.94 -5.39 4.59
N VAL A 113 -17.84 -5.71 3.91
CA VAL A 113 -17.27 -4.89 2.84
C VAL A 113 -17.45 -5.61 1.50
N LEU A 114 -18.02 -4.91 0.52
CA LEU A 114 -18.15 -5.46 -0.84
C LEU A 114 -16.82 -5.34 -1.58
N VAL A 115 -16.36 -6.44 -2.16
CA VAL A 115 -15.13 -6.51 -2.97
C VAL A 115 -15.47 -7.20 -4.30
N PRO A 116 -15.04 -6.66 -5.46
CA PRO A 116 -15.26 -7.30 -6.76
C PRO A 116 -14.57 -8.67 -6.84
N CYS A 117 -14.94 -9.53 -7.79
CA CYS A 117 -14.25 -10.80 -8.02
C CYS A 117 -13.89 -10.92 -9.52
N PRO A 118 -12.61 -11.14 -9.89
CA PRO A 118 -11.44 -11.32 -9.02
C PRO A 118 -11.04 -10.02 -8.29
N TYR A 119 -10.31 -10.14 -7.17
CA TYR A 119 -9.86 -9.01 -6.35
C TYR A 119 -8.35 -9.01 -6.12
N TRP A 120 -7.86 -7.86 -5.65
CA TRP A 120 -6.53 -7.69 -5.11
C TRP A 120 -6.44 -8.32 -3.71
N SER A 121 -5.74 -9.46 -3.59
CA SER A 121 -5.71 -10.26 -2.34
C SER A 121 -4.52 -9.97 -1.43
N GLU A 122 -3.69 -8.99 -1.77
CA GLU A 122 -2.43 -8.68 -1.10
C GLU A 122 -2.55 -7.42 -0.21
#